data_AF-A0A7S1DEX3-F1
#
_entry.id   AF-A0A7S1DEX3-F1
#
_cell.length_a   1.000
_cell.length_b   1.000
_cell.length_c   1.000
_cell.angle_alpha   90.00
_cell.angle_beta   90.00
_cell.angle_gamma   90.00
#
_symmetry.space_group_name_H-M   'P 1'
#
loop_
_entity.id
_entity.type
_entity.pdbx_description
1 polymer ?
#
loop_
_entity_poly.entity_id
_entity_poly.type
_entity_poly.pdbx_seq_one_letter_code
_entity_poly.pdbx_strand_id
1 'polypeptide(L)'
;DPYFTVDGVSRSLDVFYRTTRPINTLGEEYQYVTKGGAVRFGVPFSERDTVFFGIGYEQTDITTSRGLPNSYLLYVNQFGQHSNAVPLTVGWQRDSRDSIISPLKGRYQRVNLELSPLGDARFARLNLQFQQYFDITNKITLGVNSELGWGTGVAGRPYPIFKNF
;
A
#
# COMPACT_ATOMS: atom_id res chain seq x y z
N ASP A 1 9.85 -13.53 -10.11
CA ASP A 1 11.05 -13.68 -10.93
C ASP A 1 12.08 -12.64 -10.49
N PRO A 2 13.05 -13.02 -9.64
CA PRO A 2 14.01 -12.08 -9.07
C PRO A 2 15.06 -11.59 -10.07
N TYR A 3 15.27 -12.29 -11.20
CA TYR A 3 16.27 -11.95 -12.22
C TYR A 3 15.62 -11.98 -13.61
N PHE A 4 14.60 -11.13 -13.78
CA PHE A 4 13.91 -11.01 -15.06
C PHE A 4 14.86 -10.44 -16.14
N THR A 5 15.82 -9.61 -15.74
CA THR A 5 16.96 -9.19 -16.56
C THR A 5 18.28 -9.55 -15.90
N VAL A 6 19.36 -9.59 -16.70
CA VAL A 6 20.73 -9.83 -16.23
C VAL A 6 21.17 -8.76 -15.21
N ASP A 7 20.64 -7.54 -15.34
CA ASP A 7 20.93 -6.39 -14.46
C ASP A 7 20.20 -6.44 -13.11
N GLY A 8 19.52 -7.55 -12.78
CA GLY A 8 18.84 -7.71 -11.48
C GLY A 8 17.46 -7.07 -11.39
N VAL A 9 16.83 -6.72 -12.51
CA VAL A 9 15.44 -6.29 -12.51
C VAL A 9 14.55 -7.46 -12.10
N SER A 10 13.76 -7.26 -11.06
CA SER A 10 12.79 -8.23 -10.58
C SER A 10 11.41 -7.99 -11.19
N ARG A 11 10.66 -9.06 -11.39
CA ARG A 11 9.25 -9.05 -11.82
C ARG A 11 8.42 -9.90 -10.87
N SER A 12 7.36 -9.32 -10.32
CA SER A 12 6.33 -10.01 -9.53
C SER A 12 5.00 -10.03 -10.28
N LEU A 13 4.33 -11.17 -10.21
CA LEU A 13 2.96 -11.36 -10.66
C LEU A 13 2.17 -11.80 -9.43
N ASP A 14 1.16 -11.02 -9.08
CA ASP A 14 0.39 -11.21 -7.87
C ASP A 14 -1.08 -11.35 -8.23
N VAL A 15 -1.73 -12.40 -7.73
CA VAL A 15 -3.19 -12.57 -7.77
C VAL A 15 -3.66 -12.71 -6.34
N PHE A 16 -4.67 -11.93 -5.96
CA PHE A 16 -5.10 -11.85 -4.58
C PHE A 16 -6.61 -11.85 -4.44
N TYR A 17 -7.07 -12.43 -3.34
CA TYR A 17 -8.44 -12.38 -2.85
C TYR A 17 -8.37 -12.14 -1.34
N ARG A 18 -8.83 -10.96 -0.91
CA ARG A 18 -8.74 -10.51 0.49
C ARG A 18 -10.12 -10.21 1.03
N THR A 19 -10.49 -10.88 2.11
CA THR A 19 -11.70 -10.56 2.87
C THR A 19 -11.30 -9.77 4.11
N THR A 20 -11.86 -8.58 4.27
CA THR A 20 -11.65 -7.76 5.47
C THR A 20 -12.96 -7.65 6.24
N ARG A 21 -12.89 -7.84 7.55
CA ARG A 21 -14.03 -7.74 8.48
C ARG A 21 -13.69 -6.78 9.63
N PRO A 22 -13.75 -5.46 9.41
CA PRO A 22 -13.46 -4.50 10.47
C PRO A 22 -14.59 -4.54 11.50
N ILE A 23 -14.22 -4.41 12.77
CA ILE A 23 -15.16 -4.25 13.87
C ILE A 23 -15.37 -2.75 14.05
N ASN A 24 -16.62 -2.28 13.93
CA ASN A 24 -16.95 -0.90 14.27
C ASN A 24 -17.07 -0.74 15.80
N THR A 25 -16.88 0.47 16.32
CA THR A 25 -17.05 0.81 17.75
C THR A 25 -18.46 0.53 18.28
N LEU A 26 -19.44 0.41 17.38
CA LEU A 26 -20.83 0.03 17.67
C LEU A 26 -21.07 -1.49 17.67
N GLY A 27 -20.04 -2.33 17.47
CA GLY A 27 -20.15 -3.78 17.42
C GLY A 27 -20.74 -4.34 16.11
N GLU A 28 -20.94 -3.49 15.10
CA GLU A 28 -21.42 -3.90 13.78
C GLU A 28 -20.26 -4.45 12.95
N GLU A 29 -20.43 -5.68 12.45
CA GLU A 29 -19.50 -6.31 11.52
C GLU A 29 -19.88 -5.93 10.09
N TYR A 30 -18.97 -5.23 9.40
CA TYR A 30 -19.07 -5.09 7.95
C TYR A 30 -17.96 -5.87 7.25
N GLN A 31 -18.30 -6.45 6.10
CA GLN A 31 -17.38 -7.23 5.31
C GLN A 31 -17.28 -6.64 3.92
N TYR A 32 -16.04 -6.46 3.46
CA TYR A 32 -15.74 -6.22 2.06
C TYR A 32 -14.68 -7.19 1.58
N VAL A 33 -14.77 -7.53 0.29
CA VAL A 33 -13.86 -8.44 -0.40
C VAL A 33 -13.15 -7.65 -1.48
N THR A 34 -11.83 -7.66 -1.49
CA THR A 34 -11.03 -7.10 -2.58
C THR A 34 -10.34 -8.23 -3.32
N LYS A 35 -10.61 -8.34 -4.62
CA LYS A 35 -9.96 -9.30 -5.51
C LYS A 35 -9.25 -8.55 -6.62
N GLY A 36 -8.15 -9.09 -7.10
CA GLY A 36 -7.39 -8.40 -8.13
C GLY A 36 -6.13 -9.11 -8.53
N GLY A 37 -5.42 -8.45 -9.43
CA GLY A 37 -4.10 -8.86 -9.86
C GLY A 37 -3.20 -7.66 -10.09
N ALA A 38 -1.90 -7.85 -9.92
CA ALA A 38 -0.93 -6.81 -10.17
C ALA A 38 0.35 -7.39 -10.78
N VAL A 39 0.97 -6.59 -11.64
CA VAL A 39 2.31 -6.81 -12.15
C VAL A 39 3.20 -5.72 -11.57
N ARG A 40 4.34 -6.13 -11.03
CA ARG A 40 5.31 -5.21 -10.43
C ARG A 40 6.71 -5.49 -10.95
N PHE A 41 7.46 -4.43 -11.20
CA PHE A 41 8.88 -4.48 -11.55
C PHE A 41 9.68 -3.73 -10.51
N GLY A 42 10.78 -4.33 -10.04
CA GLY A 42 11.74 -3.67 -9.15
C GLY A 42 13.07 -3.51 -9.87
N VAL A 43 13.51 -2.27 -10.05
CA VAL A 43 14.74 -1.90 -10.73
C VAL A 43 15.77 -1.43 -9.69
N PRO A 44 16.84 -2.18 -9.45
CA PRO A 44 17.93 -1.73 -8.58
C PRO A 44 18.76 -0.67 -9.32
N PHE A 45 18.69 0.58 -8.88
CA PHE A 45 19.47 1.69 -9.46
C PHE A 45 20.84 1.82 -8.79
N SER A 46 20.98 1.35 -7.55
CA SER A 46 22.24 1.23 -6.82
C SER A 46 22.18 0.04 -5.88
N GLU A 47 23.28 -0.27 -5.18
CA GLU A 47 23.30 -1.30 -4.12
C GLU A 47 22.32 -1.00 -2.97
N ARG A 48 21.90 0.26 -2.83
CA ARG A 48 21.04 0.73 -1.75
C ARG A 48 19.68 1.18 -2.23
N ASP A 49 19.55 1.59 -3.49
CA ASP A 49 18.36 2.19 -4.06
C ASP A 49 17.65 1.25 -5.02
N THR A 50 16.35 1.06 -4.79
CA THR A 50 15.48 0.31 -5.68
C THR A 50 14.23 1.12 -5.98
N VAL A 51 13.87 1.21 -7.25
CA VAL A 51 12.61 1.82 -7.69
C VAL A 51 11.67 0.72 -8.15
N PHE A 52 10.43 0.79 -7.71
CA PHE A 52 9.38 -0.16 -8.03
C PHE A 52 8.34 0.52 -8.92
N PHE A 53 7.95 -0.16 -9.99
CA PHE A 53 6.84 0.24 -10.84
C PHE A 53 5.79 -0.85 -10.82
N GLY A 54 4.51 -0.47 -10.76
CA GLY A 54 3.42 -1.43 -10.69
C GLY A 54 2.20 -0.95 -11.45
N ILE A 55 1.48 -1.91 -12.00
CA ILE A 55 0.10 -1.72 -12.45
C ILE A 55 -0.75 -2.85 -11.89
N GLY A 56 -1.92 -2.50 -11.38
CA GLY A 56 -2.88 -3.45 -10.86
C GLY A 56 -4.27 -3.22 -11.41
N TYR A 57 -5.10 -4.24 -11.26
CA TYR A 57 -6.55 -4.16 -11.34
C TYR A 57 -7.09 -4.71 -10.02
N GLU A 58 -7.98 -3.94 -9.39
CA GLU A 58 -8.65 -4.36 -8.16
C GLU A 58 -10.15 -4.11 -8.28
N GLN A 59 -10.92 -5.06 -7.76
CA GLN A 59 -12.37 -4.94 -7.59
C GLN A 59 -12.68 -5.13 -6.11
N THR A 60 -13.37 -4.16 -5.53
CA THR A 60 -13.85 -4.21 -4.15
C THR A 60 -15.36 -4.42 -4.15
N ASP A 61 -15.78 -5.48 -3.48
CA ASP A 61 -17.17 -5.90 -3.31
C ASP A 61 -17.58 -5.69 -1.84
N ILE A 62 -18.53 -4.79 -1.58
CA ILE A 62 -19.07 -4.53 -0.24
C ILE A 62 -20.25 -5.47 -0.02
N THR A 63 -20.02 -6.53 0.76
CA THR A 63 -20.96 -7.66 0.90
C THR A 63 -22.10 -7.45 1.90
N THR A 64 -21.96 -6.56 2.89
CA THR A 64 -23.05 -6.28 3.84
C THR A 64 -23.68 -4.92 3.59
N SER A 65 -24.99 -4.83 3.77
CA SER A 65 -25.77 -3.58 3.74
C SER A 65 -26.41 -3.22 5.09
N ARG A 66 -26.32 -4.12 6.09
CA ARG A 66 -26.83 -3.87 7.46
C ARG A 66 -25.68 -3.44 8.37
N GLY A 67 -25.88 -2.36 9.12
CA GLY A 67 -24.86 -1.81 10.03
C GLY A 67 -23.67 -1.16 9.33
N LEU A 68 -23.86 -0.63 8.12
CA LEU A 68 -22.82 0.14 7.46
C LEU A 68 -22.72 1.53 8.12
N PRO A 69 -21.52 1.96 8.54
CA PRO A 69 -21.30 3.35 8.91
C PRO A 69 -21.72 4.28 7.77
N ASN A 70 -22.17 5.49 8.08
CA ASN A 70 -22.66 6.44 7.08
C ASN A 70 -21.67 6.67 5.91
N SER A 71 -20.36 6.64 6.19
CA SER A 71 -19.32 6.75 5.16
C SER A 71 -19.35 5.60 4.13
N TYR A 72 -19.67 4.37 4.55
CA TYR A 72 -19.84 3.22 3.67
C TYR A 72 -21.15 3.27 2.88
N LEU A 73 -22.23 3.73 3.50
CA LEU A 73 -23.51 3.94 2.79
C LEU A 73 -23.38 4.99 1.69
N LEU A 74 -22.73 6.13 1.98
CA LEU A 74 -22.47 7.17 0.98
C LEU A 74 -21.61 6.65 -0.17
N TYR A 75 -20.60 5.83 0.13
CA TYR A 75 -19.78 5.19 -0.89
C TYR A 75 -20.59 4.23 -1.78
N VAL A 76 -21.38 3.33 -1.19
CA VAL A 76 -22.23 2.38 -1.92
C VAL A 76 -23.27 3.11 -2.77
N ASN A 77 -23.86 4.18 -2.26
CA ASN A 77 -24.82 4.99 -3.02
C ASN A 77 -24.18 5.69 -4.24
N GLN A 78 -22.90 6.07 -4.15
CA GLN A 78 -22.21 6.79 -5.22
C GLN A 78 -21.55 5.87 -6.27
N PHE A 79 -21.03 4.72 -5.86
CA PHE A 79 -20.24 3.82 -6.71
C PHE A 79 -20.86 2.44 -6.91
N GLY A 80 -21.91 2.10 -6.17
CA GLY A 80 -22.47 0.76 -6.11
C GLY A 80 -21.77 -0.15 -5.11
N GLN A 81 -22.27 -1.37 -4.97
CA GLN A 81 -21.68 -2.40 -4.11
C GLN A 81 -20.38 -2.99 -4.68
N HIS A 82 -20.14 -2.79 -5.97
CA HIS A 82 -18.95 -3.24 -6.68
C HIS A 82 -18.23 -2.02 -7.22
N SER A 83 -16.95 -1.87 -6.88
CA SER A 83 -16.14 -0.73 -7.32
C SER A 83 -14.79 -1.22 -7.83
N ASN A 84 -14.44 -0.82 -9.06
CA ASN A 84 -13.19 -1.19 -9.68
C ASN A 84 -12.18 -0.04 -9.63
N ALA A 85 -10.90 -0.38 -9.53
CA ALA A 85 -9.78 0.55 -9.61
C ALA A 85 -8.64 -0.05 -10.43
N VAL A 86 -7.85 0.84 -11.05
CA VAL A 86 -6.66 0.47 -11.81
C VAL A 86 -5.47 1.24 -11.24
N PRO A 87 -4.90 0.79 -10.10
CA PRO A 87 -3.80 1.48 -9.46
C PRO A 87 -2.50 1.35 -10.28
N LEU A 88 -1.89 2.50 -10.55
CA LEU A 88 -0.51 2.66 -10.98
C LEU A 88 0.34 2.96 -9.76
N THR A 89 1.42 2.20 -9.56
CA THR A 89 2.28 2.30 -8.37
C THR A 89 3.68 2.71 -8.76
N VAL A 90 4.23 3.68 -8.03
CA VAL A 90 5.65 4.04 -8.08
C VAL A 90 6.18 4.02 -6.65
N GLY A 91 7.19 3.20 -6.41
CA GLY A 91 7.86 3.08 -5.13
C GLY A 91 9.34 3.41 -5.25
N TRP A 92 9.92 4.04 -4.24
CA TRP A 92 11.36 4.15 -4.06
C TRP A 92 11.72 3.65 -2.68
N GLN A 93 12.77 2.85 -2.61
CA GLN A 93 13.32 2.35 -1.36
C GLN A 93 14.82 2.59 -1.36
N ARG A 94 15.31 3.10 -0.22
CA ARG A 94 16.73 3.19 0.09
C ARG A 94 17.00 2.45 1.39
N ASP A 95 17.86 1.44 1.33
CA ASP A 95 18.32 0.72 2.52
C ASP A 95 19.84 0.89 2.68
N SER A 96 20.26 1.51 3.77
CA SER A 96 21.67 1.65 4.15
C SER A 96 21.93 1.10 5.55
N ARG A 97 21.06 0.19 6.03
CA ARG A 97 21.27 -0.54 7.28
C ARG A 97 22.44 -1.51 7.12
N ASP A 98 23.17 -1.72 8.19
CA ASP A 98 24.30 -2.65 8.24
C ASP A 98 23.85 -4.12 8.21
N SER A 99 22.65 -4.42 8.69
CA SER A 99 22.05 -5.75 8.67
C SER A 99 20.56 -5.67 8.40
N ILE A 100 20.02 -6.64 7.65
CA ILE A 100 18.58 -6.75 7.34
C ILE A 100 17.80 -7.28 8.55
N ILE A 101 18.42 -8.18 9.33
CA ILE A 101 17.75 -8.91 10.42
C ILE A 101 17.96 -8.27 11.79
N SER A 102 19.12 -7.67 12.02
CA SER A 102 19.46 -7.04 13.31
C SER A 102 20.29 -5.78 13.03
N PRO A 103 19.64 -4.70 12.59
CA PRO A 103 20.32 -3.44 12.28
C PRO A 103 20.87 -2.80 13.56
N LEU A 104 22.16 -2.45 13.57
CA LEU A 104 22.78 -1.67 14.65
C LEU A 104 22.91 -0.19 14.26
N LYS A 105 23.08 0.09 12.96
CA LYS A 105 23.22 1.45 12.45
C LYS A 105 22.73 1.59 11.02
N GLY A 106 22.47 2.83 10.64
CA GLY A 106 22.04 3.18 9.29
C GLY A 106 20.57 3.52 9.23
N ARG A 107 20.04 3.59 8.00
CA ARG A 107 18.69 4.06 7.76
C ARG A 107 18.01 3.25 6.68
N TYR A 108 16.69 3.25 6.77
CA TYR A 108 15.82 2.68 5.78
C TYR A 108 14.72 3.67 5.46
N GLN A 109 14.53 3.94 4.17
CA GLN A 109 13.59 4.93 3.66
C GLN A 109 12.75 4.27 2.58
N ARG A 110 11.44 4.46 2.63
CA ARG A 110 10.53 3.99 1.60
C ARG A 110 9.48 5.05 1.31
N VAL A 111 9.25 5.30 0.03
CA VAL A 111 8.23 6.21 -0.48
C VAL A 111 7.41 5.44 -1.50
N ASN A 112 6.11 5.28 -1.27
CA ASN A 112 5.21 4.60 -2.18
C ASN A 112 4.07 5.52 -2.58
N LEU A 113 3.98 5.83 -3.86
CA LEU A 113 2.87 6.54 -4.48
C LEU A 113 2.00 5.53 -5.25
N GLU A 114 0.70 5.55 -4.98
CA GLU A 114 -0.31 4.77 -5.70
C GLU A 114 -1.35 5.74 -6.26
N LEU A 115 -1.57 5.70 -7.56
CA LEU A 115 -2.55 6.53 -8.27
C LEU A 115 -3.48 5.62 -9.07
N SER A 116 -4.77 5.65 -8.77
CA SER A 116 -5.81 5.00 -9.58
C SER A 116 -6.57 6.07 -10.38
N PRO A 117 -6.20 6.33 -11.64
CA PRO A 117 -6.89 7.33 -12.45
C PRO A 117 -8.14 6.78 -13.16
N LEU A 118 -8.27 5.45 -13.24
CA LEU A 118 -9.32 4.74 -13.98
C LEU A 118 -10.19 3.90 -13.04
N GLY A 119 -11.39 3.57 -13.52
CA GLY A 119 -12.40 2.84 -12.75
C GLY A 119 -13.33 3.77 -11.97
N ASP A 120 -14.08 3.14 -11.08
CA ASP A 120 -15.06 3.76 -10.20
C ASP A 120 -14.35 4.40 -9.00
N ALA A 121 -13.44 3.64 -8.37
CA ALA A 121 -12.58 4.12 -7.31
C ALA A 121 -11.35 4.83 -7.88
N ARG A 122 -11.39 6.17 -7.84
CA ARG A 122 -10.28 7.02 -8.26
C ARG A 122 -9.65 7.70 -7.06
N PHE A 123 -8.37 7.42 -6.84
CA PHE A 123 -7.66 7.92 -5.67
C PHE A 123 -6.16 8.09 -5.93
N ALA A 124 -5.52 8.87 -5.06
CA ALA A 124 -4.09 8.93 -4.90
C ALA A 124 -3.73 8.64 -3.44
N ARG A 125 -2.68 7.88 -3.21
CA ARG A 125 -2.17 7.52 -1.89
C ARG A 125 -0.66 7.63 -1.86
N LEU A 126 -0.14 8.27 -0.82
CA LEU A 126 1.27 8.40 -0.52
C LEU A 126 1.54 7.72 0.83
N ASN A 127 2.55 6.85 0.85
CA ASN A 127 3.07 6.24 2.07
C ASN A 127 4.55 6.57 2.19
N LEU A 128 4.96 7.11 3.33
CA LEU A 128 6.35 7.37 3.68
C LEU A 128 6.70 6.53 4.90
N GLN A 129 7.83 5.85 4.85
CA GLN A 129 8.40 5.15 5.99
C GLN A 129 9.85 5.57 6.14
N PHE A 130 10.22 5.95 7.35
CA PHE A 130 11.57 6.34 7.72
C PHE A 130 11.98 5.58 8.98
N GLN A 131 13.07 4.83 8.88
CA GLN A 131 13.69 4.13 9.98
C GLN A 131 15.14 4.58 10.11
N GLN A 132 15.57 4.85 11.34
CA GLN A 132 16.93 5.25 11.65
C GLN A 132 17.42 4.48 12.88
N TYR A 133 18.60 3.90 12.76
CA TYR A 133 19.26 3.16 13.81
C TYR A 133 20.55 3.87 14.22
N PHE A 134 20.75 3.98 15.53
CA PHE A 134 21.92 4.59 16.16
C PHE A 134 22.58 3.60 17.11
N ASP A 135 23.88 3.40 16.95
CA ASP A 135 24.72 2.56 17.79
C ASP A 135 25.15 3.33 19.04
N ILE A 136 24.34 3.28 20.10
CA ILE A 136 24.62 3.99 21.35
C ILE A 136 25.78 3.33 22.12
N THR A 137 25.82 2.00 22.14
CA THR A 137 26.90 1.20 22.74
C THR A 137 26.96 -0.16 22.04
N ASN A 138 28.05 -0.91 22.22
CA ASN A 138 28.28 -2.25 21.67
C ASN A 138 27.18 -3.29 22.01
N LYS A 139 26.24 -2.96 22.90
CA LYS A 139 25.12 -3.81 23.34
C LYS A 139 23.74 -3.14 23.21
N ILE A 140 23.69 -1.84 22.89
CA ILE A 140 22.45 -1.05 22.91
C ILE A 140 22.35 -0.27 21.61
N THR A 141 21.25 -0.49 20.88
CA THR A 141 20.91 0.23 19.65
C THR A 141 19.58 0.95 19.86
N LEU A 142 19.53 2.22 19.46
CA LEU A 142 18.29 2.97 19.41
C LEU A 142 17.74 2.93 17.98
N GLY A 143 16.51 2.42 17.82
CA GLY A 143 15.78 2.44 16.55
C GLY A 143 14.61 3.41 16.62
N VAL A 144 14.52 4.31 15.66
CA VAL A 144 13.36 5.20 15.46
C VAL A 144 12.66 4.77 14.17
N ASN A 145 11.35 4.51 14.24
CA ASN A 145 10.50 4.25 13.08
C ASN A 145 9.42 5.33 12.98
N SER A 146 9.18 5.83 11.78
CA SER A 146 8.16 6.83 11.50
C SER A 146 7.45 6.46 10.20
N GLU A 147 6.13 6.41 10.26
CA GLU A 147 5.26 6.07 9.13
C GLU A 147 4.24 7.20 8.94
N LEU A 148 4.16 7.73 7.72
CA LEU A 148 3.22 8.78 7.35
C LEU A 148 2.41 8.32 6.14
N GLY A 149 1.10 8.44 6.29
CA GLY A 149 0.13 8.08 5.28
C GLY A 149 -0.71 9.28 4.87
N TRP A 150 -0.84 9.51 3.57
CA TRP A 150 -1.79 10.50 3.04
C TRP A 150 -2.55 9.90 1.86
N GLY A 151 -3.85 10.12 1.83
CA GLY A 151 -4.74 9.61 0.78
C GLY A 151 -5.79 10.64 0.42
N THR A 152 -6.08 10.77 -0.87
CA THR A 152 -7.13 11.66 -1.37
C THR A 152 -7.83 11.05 -2.58
N GLY A 153 -9.11 11.36 -2.71
CA GLY A 153 -9.87 11.04 -3.91
C GLY A 153 -9.44 11.96 -5.06
N VAL A 154 -9.48 11.45 -6.28
CA VAL A 154 -9.11 12.24 -7.48
C VAL A 154 -10.28 12.30 -8.46
N ALA A 155 -10.23 13.27 -9.38
CA ALA A 155 -11.28 13.48 -10.39
C ALA A 155 -12.70 13.65 -9.81
N GLY A 156 -12.83 14.38 -8.69
CA GLY A 156 -14.10 14.68 -8.04
C GLY A 156 -14.78 13.49 -7.35
N ARG A 157 -14.08 12.35 -7.24
CA ARG A 157 -14.54 11.17 -6.50
C ARG A 157 -14.01 11.23 -5.06
N PRO A 158 -14.80 10.88 -4.03
CA PRO A 158 -14.28 10.76 -2.67
C PRO A 158 -13.25 9.63 -2.56
N TYR A 159 -12.36 9.75 -1.57
CA TYR A 159 -11.37 8.73 -1.27
C TYR A 159 -12.05 7.42 -0.82
N PRO A 160 -11.64 6.25 -1.34
CA PRO A 160 -12.18 4.98 -0.90
C PRO A 160 -11.83 4.70 0.56
N ILE A 161 -12.86 4.62 1.41
CA ILE A 161 -12.77 4.40 2.86
C ILE A 161 -12.06 3.09 3.26
N PHE A 162 -12.07 2.08 2.39
CA PHE A 162 -11.36 0.82 2.61
C PHE A 162 -9.84 0.92 2.34
N LYS A 163 -9.35 2.07 1.85
CA LYS A 163 -7.92 2.38 1.67
C LYS A 163 -7.38 3.30 2.76
N ASN A 164 -8.12 3.50 3.86
CA ASN A 164 -7.69 4.34 4.98
C ASN A 164 -6.48 3.74 5.73
N PHE A 165 -5.81 4.61 6.49
CA PHE A 165 -4.62 4.34 7.30
C PHE A 165 -4.98 4.03 8.75
#